data_AF-A0A2N5A664-F1
#
_entry.id   AF-A0A2N5A664-F1
#
_cell.length_a   1.000
_cell.length_b   1.000
_cell.length_c   1.000
_cell.angle_alpha   90.00
_cell.angle_beta   90.00
_cell.angle_gamma   90.00
#
_symmetry.space_group_name_H-M   'P 1'
#
loop_
_entity.id
_entity.type
_entity.pdbx_description
1 polymer ?
#
loop_
_entity_poly.entity_id
_entity_poly.type
_entity_poly.pdbx_seq_one_letter_code
_entity_poly.pdbx_strand_id
1 'polypeptide(L)' 'VFMVTHDLAEGFNLGTRLLVFDKVRIDPQAPNAWGARITYDIPLNEARMAQLATGSDTNVYALRR' A
#
# COMPACT_ATOMS: atom_id res chain seq x y z
N VAL A 1 4.68 1.38 11.62
CA VAL A 1 5.92 1.32 10.80
C VAL A 1 5.55 1.73 9.39
N PHE A 2 6.40 2.49 8.70
CA PHE A 2 6.22 2.85 7.30
C PHE A 2 7.34 2.20 6.49
N MET A 3 6.97 1.52 5.41
CA MET A 3 7.90 0.93 4.45
C MET A 3 7.73 1.66 3.13
N VAL A 4 8.84 1.93 2.44
CA VAL A 4 8.86 2.54 1.12
C VAL A 4 9.46 1.51 0.18
N THR A 5 8.71 1.14 -0.86
CA THR A 5 9.17 0.21 -1.88
C THR A 5 8.72 0.69 -3.25
N HIS A 6 9.48 0.30 -4.27
CA HIS A 6 9.10 0.46 -5.67
C HIS A 6 8.46 -0.83 -6.22
N ASP A 7 8.46 -1.91 -5.45
CA ASP A 7 7.82 -3.17 -5.81
C ASP A 7 6.39 -3.23 -5.25
N LEU A 8 5.41 -3.27 -6.15
CA LEU A 8 4.00 -3.36 -5.78
C LEU A 8 3.68 -4.70 -5.09
N ALA A 9 4.24 -5.82 -5.56
CA ALA A 9 3.94 -7.13 -5.00
C ALA A 9 4.39 -7.23 -3.54
N GLU A 10 5.55 -6.66 -3.22
CA GLU A 10 6.03 -6.53 -1.84
C GLU A 10 5.05 -5.70 -0.99
N GLY A 11 4.64 -4.53 -1.48
CA GLY A 11 3.70 -3.64 -0.80
C GLY A 11 2.34 -4.29 -0.50
N PHE A 12 1.80 -5.08 -1.44
CA PHE A 12 0.53 -5.79 -1.25
C PHE A 12 0.63 -6.98 -0.29
N ASN A 13 1.79 -7.66 -0.23
CA ASN A 13 1.96 -8.83 0.63
C ASN A 13 2.25 -8.48 2.09
N LEU A 14 3.05 -7.43 2.31
CA LEU A 14 3.52 -7.04 3.65
C LEU A 14 2.69 -5.91 4.26
N GLY A 15 2.10 -5.06 3.42
CA GLY A 15 1.36 -3.88 3.86
C GLY A 15 -0.02 -4.20 4.43
N THR A 16 -0.48 -3.31 5.31
CA THR A 16 -1.86 -3.28 5.83
C THR A 16 -2.67 -2.14 5.19
N ARG A 17 -1.97 -1.20 4.56
CA ARG A 17 -2.49 -0.08 3.79
C ARG A 17 -1.39 0.37 2.83
N LEU A 18 -1.78 0.72 1.62
CA LEU A 18 -0.87 1.27 0.61
C LEU A 18 -1.22 2.71 0.32
N LEU A 19 -0.21 3.57 0.34
CA LEU A 19 -0.28 4.95 -0.13
C LEU A 19 0.60 5.07 -1.37
N VAL A 20 -0.02 5.37 -2.51
CA VAL A 20 0.72 5.57 -3.76
C VAL A 20 0.97 7.05 -3.94
N PHE A 21 2.25 7.42 -3.92
CA PHE A 21 2.69 8.76 -4.29
C PHE A 21 3.03 8.77 -5.76
N ASP A 22 2.29 9.56 -6.53
CA ASP A 22 2.55 9.77 -7.95
C ASP A 22 2.45 11.26 -8.27
N LYS A 23 2.81 11.62 -9.50
CA LYS A 23 2.81 12.99 -9.96
C LYS A 23 1.38 13.53 -10.02
N VAL A 24 1.12 14.58 -9.24
CA VAL A 24 0.03 15.51 -9.55
C VAL A 24 0.53 16.93 -9.40
N ARG A 25 0.98 17.50 -10.52
CA ARG A 25 1.21 18.94 -10.66
C ARG A 25 0.69 19.40 -12.02
N ILE A 26 -0.31 20.29 -11.99
CA ILE A 26 -0.86 20.96 -13.17
C ILE A 26 -0.66 22.46 -12.92
N ASP A 27 0.46 22.96 -13.44
CA ASP A 27 0.90 24.34 -13.31
C ASP A 27 1.27 24.85 -14.71
N PRO A 28 0.50 25.79 -15.31
CA PRO A 28 0.79 26.33 -16.62
C PRO A 28 2.13 27.08 -16.70
N GLN A 29 2.61 27.63 -15.57
CA GLN A 29 3.86 28.39 -15.51
C GLN A 29 5.08 27.50 -15.28
N ALA A 30 4.89 26.31 -14.69
CA ALA A 30 5.96 25.34 -14.47
C ALA A 30 5.53 23.89 -14.83
N PRO A 31 5.41 23.56 -16.12
CA PRO A 31 4.91 22.25 -16.59
C PRO A 31 5.81 21.07 -16.17
N ASN A 32 7.11 21.34 -16.02
CA ASN A 32 8.13 20.34 -15.74
C ASN A 32 8.37 20.12 -14.25
N ALA A 33 7.70 20.87 -13.37
CA ALA A 33 7.86 20.68 -11.95
C ALA A 33 7.15 19.38 -11.50
N TRP A 34 7.85 18.59 -10.70
CA TRP A 34 7.39 17.30 -10.20
C TRP A 34 6.66 17.53 -8.87
N GLY A 35 5.45 16.99 -8.74
CA GLY A 35 4.70 16.96 -7.48
C GLY A 35 4.67 15.54 -6.93
N ALA A 36 4.51 15.38 -5.62
CA ALA A 36 4.20 14.10 -4.99
C ALA A 36 2.86 14.24 -4.29
N ARG A 37 1.83 13.62 -4.87
CA ARG A 37 0.49 13.58 -4.29
C ARG A 37 0.12 12.12 -4.07
N ILE A 38 -0.58 11.86 -2.96
CA ILE A 38 -1.24 10.57 -2.77
C ILE A 38 -2.33 10.45 -3.85
N THR A 39 -2.07 9.64 -4.87
CA THR A 39 -3.01 9.37 -5.96
C THR A 39 -3.92 8.21 -5.61
N TYR A 40 -3.42 7.28 -4.79
CA TYR A 40 -4.21 6.16 -4.28
C TYR A 40 -3.98 5.94 -2.79
N ASP A 41 -5.07 5.65 -2.11
CA ASP A 41 -5.12 5.25 -0.71
C ASP A 41 -5.92 3.95 -0.65
N ILE A 42 -5.21 2.83 -0.55
CA ILE A 42 -5.77 1.49 -0.70
C ILE A 42 -5.66 0.78 0.64
N PRO A 43 -6.78 0.59 1.38
CA PRO A 43 -6.78 -0.25 2.55
C PRO A 43 -6.57 -1.71 2.12
N LEU A 44 -5.68 -2.43 2.81
CA LEU A 44 -5.42 -3.84 2.53
C LEU A 44 -5.96 -4.72 3.66
N ASN A 45 -6.78 -5.68 3.26
CA ASN A 45 -7.15 -6.85 4.03
C ASN A 45 -7.61 -6.58 5.48
N GLU A 46 -8.79 -5.96 5.60
CA GLU A 46 -9.48 -5.74 6.89
C GLU A 46 -9.69 -7.05 7.65
N ALA A 47 -9.98 -8.16 6.94
CA ALA A 47 -10.20 -9.48 7.53
C ALA A 47 -8.91 -10.11 8.09
N ARG A 48 -7.77 -10.00 7.38
CA ARG A 48 -6.45 -10.43 7.88
C ARG A 48 -5.99 -9.58 9.07
N MET A 49 -6.28 -8.29 9.06
CA MET A 49 -6.04 -7.40 10.20
C MET A 49 -6.89 -7.78 11.42
N ALA A 50 -8.17 -8.12 11.21
CA ALA A 50 -9.01 -8.66 12.28
C ALA A 50 -8.44 -9.98 12.84
N GLN A 51 -8.00 -10.90 11.97
CA GLN A 51 -7.40 -12.18 12.39
C GLN A 51 -6.08 -12.01 13.16
N LEU A 52 -5.21 -11.09 12.73
CA LEU A 52 -3.96 -10.76 13.42
C LEU A 52 -4.21 -10.04 14.75
N ALA A 53 -5.24 -9.19 14.84
CA ALA A 53 -5.66 -8.54 16.09
C ALA A 53 -6.29 -9.53 17.10
N THR A 54 -6.93 -10.60 16.61
CA THR A 54 -7.54 -11.65 17.46
C THR A 54 -6.56 -12.70 17.97
N GLY A 55 -5.27 -12.60 17.65
CA GLY A 55 -4.21 -13.42 18.27
C GLY A 55 -4.30 -14.93 18.01
N SER A 56 -4.81 -15.36 16.85
CA SER A 56 -4.76 -16.78 16.48
C SER A 56 -3.41 -17.11 15.81
N ASP A 57 -2.54 -17.80 16.54
CA ASP A 57 -1.24 -18.34 16.12
C ASP A 57 -1.35 -19.45 15.04
N THR A 58 -2.05 -19.20 13.94
CA THR A 58 -2.22 -20.19 12.87
C THR A 58 -1.77 -19.61 11.54
N ASN A 59 -0.45 -19.45 11.40
CA ASN A 59 0.20 -19.04 10.16
C ASN A 59 0.29 -20.23 9.19
N VAL A 60 -0.84 -20.63 8.62
CA VAL A 60 -0.89 -21.63 7.54
C VAL A 60 -1.20 -20.89 6.26
N TYR A 61 -0.14 -20.59 5.49
CA TYR A 61 -0.24 -20.19 4.10
C TYR A 61 -0.95 -21.31 3.31
N ALA A 62 -2.28 -21.25 3.25
CA ALA A 62 -3.08 -22.07 2.37
C ALA A 62 -2.94 -21.54 0.95
N LEU A 63 -1.82 -21.91 0.31
CA LEU A 63 -1.76 -22.08 -1.13
C LEU A 63 -2.84 -23.10 -1.51
N ARG A 64 -4.02 -22.63 -1.93
CA ARG A 64 -5.01 -23.48 -2.60
C ARG A 64 -5.39 -22.87 -3.95
N ARG A 65 -4.80 -23.52 -4.96
CA ARG A 65 -5.17 -23.72 -6.37
C ARG A 65 -5.67 -22.52 -7.17
#